data_AF-A0A6J3MJN6-F1
#
_entry.id   AF-A0A6J3MJN6-F1
#
_cell.length_a   1.000
_cell.length_b   1.000
_cell.length_c   1.000
_cell.angle_alpha   90.00
_cell.angle_beta   90.00
_cell.angle_gamma   90.00
#
_symmetry.space_group_name_H-M   'P 1'
#
loop_
_entity.id
_entity.type
_entity.pdbx_description
1 polymer ?
#
loop_
_entity_poly.entity_id
_entity_poly.type
_entity_poly.pdbx_seq_one_letter_code
_entity_poly.pdbx_strand_id
1 'polypeptide(L)'
;MEQGFKNDITFLVGEDQTQVLASSHVLQSVSRPFASLLGPHFREGRQSSGGGSDRTIALPDDDPAAMQIVCDIIHHRSKNVPDETPTEPDAPGRALDGQL
;
A
#
# COMPACT_ATOMS: atom_id res chain seq x y z
N MET A 1 -15.28 -3.43 22.82
CA MET A 1 -15.08 -4.48 21.79
C MET A 1 -14.03 -3.95 20.85
N GLU A 2 -12.77 -4.37 21.01
CA GLU A 2 -11.72 -4.07 20.02
C GLU A 2 -12.15 -4.71 18.71
N GLN A 3 -12.54 -3.90 17.72
CA GLN A 3 -12.75 -4.40 16.37
C GLN A 3 -11.37 -4.70 15.79
N GLY A 4 -10.89 -5.92 16.01
CA GLY A 4 -9.71 -6.44 15.34
C GLY A 4 -10.01 -6.53 13.85
N PHE A 5 -9.60 -5.53 13.08
CA PHE A 5 -9.69 -5.58 11.62
C PHE A 5 -8.84 -6.75 11.13
N LYS A 6 -9.48 -7.71 10.45
CA LYS A 6 -8.78 -8.84 9.84
C LYS A 6 -7.95 -8.32 8.68
N ASN A 7 -6.66 -8.66 8.65
CA ASN A 7 -5.85 -8.52 7.45
C ASN A 7 -6.26 -9.64 6.49
N ASP A 8 -7.00 -9.27 5.45
CA ASP A 8 -7.61 -10.19 4.48
C ASP A 8 -7.09 -9.98 3.05
N ILE A 9 -6.15 -9.04 2.88
CA ILE A 9 -5.47 -8.75 1.63
C ILE A 9 -3.96 -8.56 1.83
N THR A 10 -3.19 -9.03 0.85
CA THR A 10 -1.75 -8.86 0.74
C THR A 10 -1.42 -8.09 -0.53
N PHE A 11 -0.67 -6.99 -0.42
CA PHE A 11 -0.05 -6.34 -1.57
C PHE A 11 1.39 -6.85 -1.74
N LEU A 12 1.76 -7.24 -2.96
CA LEU A 12 3.14 -7.51 -3.35
C LEU A 12 3.67 -6.26 -4.04
N VAL A 13 4.43 -5.45 -3.31
CA VAL A 13 4.83 -4.11 -3.71
C VAL A 13 6.27 -4.11 -4.22
N GLY A 14 6.54 -3.36 -5.27
CA GLY A 14 7.87 -3.24 -5.86
C GLY A 14 8.34 -4.48 -6.64
N GLU A 15 9.50 -4.36 -7.27
CA GLU A 15 10.17 -5.47 -7.98
C GLU A 15 10.56 -6.62 -7.04
N ASP A 16 10.81 -6.31 -5.77
CA ASP A 16 11.16 -7.25 -4.71
C ASP A 16 9.94 -7.98 -4.13
N GLN A 17 8.73 -7.62 -4.55
CA GLN A 17 7.47 -8.20 -4.10
C GLN A 17 7.30 -8.15 -2.58
N THR A 18 7.72 -7.04 -1.96
CA THR A 18 7.57 -6.83 -0.52
C THR A 18 6.10 -6.95 -0.11
N GLN A 19 5.83 -7.78 0.90
CA GLN A 19 4.48 -8.08 1.34
C GLN A 19 3.95 -7.05 2.32
N VAL A 20 2.87 -6.36 1.96
CA VAL A 20 2.14 -5.44 2.84
C VAL A 20 0.76 -6.01 3.14
N LEU A 21 0.50 -6.30 4.42
CA LEU A 21 -0.78 -6.84 4.90
C LEU A 21 -1.71 -5.71 5.34
N ALA A 22 -2.94 -5.75 4.85
CA ALA A 22 -3.94 -4.72 5.16
C ALA A 22 -5.35 -5.31 5.29
N SER A 23 -6.29 -4.49 5.77
CA SER A 23 -7.71 -4.82 5.77
C SER A 23 -8.42 -4.18 4.58
N SER A 24 -8.94 -5.01 3.69
CA SER A 24 -9.68 -4.60 2.50
C SER A 24 -10.87 -3.71 2.86
N HIS A 25 -11.54 -3.96 3.99
CA HIS A 25 -12.68 -3.16 4.44
C HIS A 25 -12.28 -1.73 4.79
N VAL A 26 -11.16 -1.56 5.50
CA VAL A 26 -10.65 -0.24 5.89
C VAL A 26 -10.13 0.53 4.68
N LEU A 27 -9.41 -0.16 3.77
CA LEU A 27 -8.91 0.46 2.54
C LEU A 27 -10.04 1.02 1.68
N GLN A 28 -11.12 0.25 1.48
CA GLN A 28 -12.26 0.67 0.67
C GLN A 28 -13.08 1.79 1.31
N SER A 29 -13.15 1.85 2.66
CA SER A 29 -13.91 2.88 3.35
C SER A 29 -13.22 4.24 3.37
N VAL A 30 -11.88 4.26 3.34
CA VAL A 30 -11.07 5.48 3.42
C VAL A 30 -10.61 5.97 2.05
N SER A 31 -10.46 5.08 1.06
CA SER A 31 -9.85 5.41 -0.25
C SER A 31 -10.68 4.94 -1.43
N ARG A 32 -11.12 5.88 -2.26
CA ARG A 32 -11.82 5.61 -3.53
C ARG A 32 -10.99 4.81 -4.55
N PRO A 33 -9.68 5.08 -4.71
CA PRO A 33 -8.81 4.22 -5.50
C PRO A 33 -8.81 2.77 -5.02
N PHE A 34 -8.66 2.51 -3.72
CA PHE A 34 -8.71 1.15 -3.19
C PHE A 34 -10.12 0.54 -3.29
N ALA A 35 -11.19 1.32 -3.13
CA ALA A 35 -12.55 0.85 -3.41
C ALA A 35 -12.73 0.38 -4.85
N SER A 36 -12.10 1.07 -5.81
CA SER A 36 -12.15 0.70 -7.22
C SER A 36 -11.31 -0.54 -7.50
N LEU A 37 -10.04 -0.53 -7.08
CA LEU A 37 -9.09 -1.63 -7.24
C LEU A 37 -9.61 -2.93 -6.60
N LEU A 38 -10.24 -2.82 -5.44
CA LEU A 38 -10.75 -3.97 -4.69
C LEU A 38 -12.17 -4.38 -5.09
N GLY A 39 -12.84 -3.56 -5.89
CA GLY A 39 -14.20 -3.77 -6.36
C GLY A 39 -14.31 -4.81 -7.48
N PRO A 40 -15.54 -5.19 -7.86
CA PRO A 40 -15.83 -6.27 -8.81
C PRO A 40 -15.39 -5.98 -10.26
N HIS A 41 -15.08 -4.71 -10.55
CA HIS A 41 -14.68 -4.24 -11.88
C HIS A 41 -13.26 -4.61 -12.25
N PHE A 42 -12.36 -4.76 -11.26
CA PHE A 42 -10.99 -5.20 -11.49
C PHE A 42 -10.89 -6.72 -11.35
N ARG A 43 -9.98 -7.34 -12.11
CA ARG A 43 -9.73 -8.79 -12.02
C ARG A 43 -9.14 -9.17 -10.67
N GLU A 44 -8.36 -8.27 -10.07
CA GLU A 44 -7.86 -8.37 -8.69
C GLU A 44 -9.01 -8.35 -7.66
N GLY A 45 -10.16 -7.76 -8.04
CA GLY A 45 -11.49 -7.86 -7.44
C GLY A 45 -11.95 -9.26 -7.04
N ARG A 46 -11.63 -10.23 -7.90
CA ARG A 46 -12.36 -11.51 -8.02
C ARG A 46 -11.58 -12.74 -7.57
N GLN A 47 -10.33 -12.60 -7.12
CA GLN A 47 -9.57 -13.74 -6.61
C GLN A 47 -10.11 -14.15 -5.23
N SER A 48 -11.05 -15.10 -5.24
CA SER A 48 -11.39 -15.93 -4.08
C SER A 48 -11.54 -17.37 -4.57
N SER A 49 -10.51 -18.20 -4.42
CA SER A 49 -10.63 -19.65 -4.67
C SER A 49 -9.51 -20.42 -3.97
N GLY A 50 -9.40 -20.35 -2.64
CA GLY A 50 -8.40 -21.19 -1.96
C GLY A 50 -8.17 -21.02 -0.46
N GLY A 51 -9.18 -20.69 0.34
CA GLY A 51 -9.16 -21.03 1.78
C GLY A 51 -8.01 -20.44 2.62
N GLY A 52 -8.22 -19.19 3.08
CA GLY A 52 -7.39 -18.55 4.11
C GLY A 52 -6.38 -17.56 3.54
N SER A 53 -6.53 -16.26 3.86
CA SER A 53 -5.58 -15.18 3.52
C SER A 53 -5.23 -15.00 2.02
N ASP A 54 -6.20 -15.18 1.14
CA ASP A 54 -5.93 -15.61 -0.24
C ASP A 54 -6.11 -14.54 -1.33
N ARG A 55 -6.20 -13.26 -0.95
CA ARG A 55 -6.31 -12.15 -1.91
C ARG A 55 -4.99 -11.41 -2.00
N THR A 56 -4.26 -11.65 -3.07
CA THR A 56 -2.96 -11.03 -3.32
C THR A 56 -3.05 -10.10 -4.53
N ILE A 57 -2.56 -8.87 -4.41
CA ILE A 57 -2.50 -7.88 -5.49
C ILE A 57 -1.05 -7.48 -5.72
N ALA A 58 -0.58 -7.60 -6.95
CA ALA A 58 0.76 -7.14 -7.33
C ALA A 58 0.73 -5.66 -7.69
N LEU A 59 1.64 -4.89 -7.08
CA LEU A 59 1.86 -3.47 -7.28
C LEU A 59 3.36 -3.25 -7.59
N PRO A 60 3.85 -3.74 -8.75
CA PRO A 60 5.29 -3.77 -9.05
C PRO A 60 5.91 -2.38 -9.23
N ASP A 61 5.11 -1.39 -9.59
CA ASP A 61 5.56 -0.02 -9.87
C ASP A 61 5.51 0.90 -8.63
N ASP A 62 4.96 0.42 -7.51
CA ASP A 62 4.85 1.18 -6.26
C ASP A 62 6.07 0.95 -5.36
N ASP A 63 6.46 1.97 -4.61
CA ASP A 63 7.53 1.87 -3.61
C ASP A 63 7.05 1.14 -2.33
N PRO A 64 7.75 0.09 -1.86
CA PRO A 64 7.37 -0.66 -0.66
C PRO A 64 7.26 0.19 0.61
N ALA A 65 8.20 1.11 0.83
CA ALA A 65 8.23 1.92 2.05
C ALA A 65 7.07 2.93 2.08
N ALA A 66 6.81 3.59 0.95
CA ALA A 66 5.69 4.49 0.78
C ALA A 66 4.35 3.75 0.95
N MET A 67 4.20 2.57 0.36
CA MET A 67 2.97 1.77 0.49
C MET A 67 2.73 1.33 1.94
N GLN A 68 3.78 0.96 2.68
CA GLN A 68 3.69 0.65 4.10
C GLN A 68 3.19 1.85 4.92
N ILE A 69 3.73 3.05 4.66
CA ILE A 69 3.29 4.30 5.31
C ILE A 69 1.81 4.59 5.00
N VAL A 70 1.40 4.46 3.73
CA VAL A 70 0.00 4.65 3.34
C VAL A 70 -0.92 3.69 4.10
N CYS A 71 -0.55 2.42 4.20
CA CYS A 71 -1.31 1.43 4.95
C CYS A 71 -1.35 1.75 6.45
N ASP A 72 -0.24 2.17 7.05
CA ASP A 72 -0.20 2.55 8.47
C ASP A 72 -1.06 3.79 8.76
N ILE A 73 -1.09 4.79 7.87
CA ILE A 73 -1.98 5.94 7.97
C ILE A 73 -3.45 5.50 7.91
N ILE A 74 -3.82 4.72 6.90
CA ILE A 74 -5.20 4.24 6.70
C ILE A 74 -5.67 3.38 7.88
N HIS A 75 -4.77 2.63 8.50
CA HIS A 75 -5.05 1.80 9.68
C HIS A 75 -4.93 2.56 11.02
N HIS A 76 -4.72 3.88 11.01
CA HIS A 76 -4.52 4.70 12.20
C HIS A 76 -3.34 4.24 13.08
N ARG A 77 -2.32 3.61 12.48
CA ARG A 77 -1.08 3.17 13.14
C ARG A 77 -0.01 4.27 13.08
N SER A 78 -0.37 5.48 13.50
CA SER A 78 0.48 6.68 13.38
C SER A 78 1.86 6.54 14.04
N LYS A 79 2.01 5.65 15.03
CA LYS A 79 3.30 5.35 15.68
C LYS A 79 4.32 4.69 14.74
N ASN A 80 3.87 4.10 13.64
CA ASN A 80 4.72 3.45 12.64
C ASN A 80 5.09 4.39 11.49
N VAL A 81 4.47 5.57 11.43
CA VAL A 81 4.75 6.57 10.39
C VAL A 81 5.98 7.37 10.84
N PRO A 82 7.07 7.38 10.05
CA PRO A 82 8.25 8.18 10.38
C PRO A 82 7.92 9.68 10.30
N ASP A 83 8.57 10.48 11.15
CA ASP A 83 8.46 11.95 11.14
C ASP A 83 9.02 12.57 9.83
N GLU A 84 9.91 11.85 9.15
CA GLU A 84 10.49 12.22 7.87
C GLU A 84 10.08 11.21 6.80
N THR A 85 9.68 11.70 5.62
CA THR A 85 9.35 10.82 4.49
C THR A 85 10.62 10.13 3.99
N PRO A 86 10.55 8.86 3.56
CA PRO A 86 11.66 8.20 2.88
C PRO A 86 12.12 9.08 1.72
N THR A 87 13.31 9.65 1.82
CA THR A 87 13.94 10.32 0.69
C THR A 87 14.39 9.22 -0.26
N GLU A 88 13.94 9.26 -1.51
CA GLU A 88 14.55 8.43 -2.56
C GLU A 88 16.08 8.59 -2.48
N PRO A 89 16.86 7.51 -2.61
CA PRO A 89 18.31 7.61 -2.59
C PRO A 89 18.74 8.52 -3.73
N ASP A 90 19.18 9.73 -3.38
CA ASP A 90 19.84 10.75 -4.19
C ASP A 90 19.72 10.51 -5.70
N ALA A 91 18.61 10.96 -6.30
CA ALA A 91 18.52 11.09 -7.75
C ALA A 91 19.75 11.90 -8.19
N PRO A 92 20.66 11.34 -9.02
CA PRO A 92 21.95 11.96 -9.26
C PRO A 92 21.77 13.33 -9.90
N GLY A 93 22.13 14.36 -9.13
CA GLY A 93 22.45 15.68 -9.65
C GLY A 93 21.28 16.43 -10.26
N ARG A 94 20.40 16.98 -9.42
CA ARG A 94 19.81 18.27 -9.75
C ARG A 94 20.89 19.33 -9.53
N ALA A 95 21.82 19.41 -10.49
CA ALA A 95 22.70 20.55 -10.61
C ALA A 95 21.80 21.79 -10.61
N LEU A 96 21.95 22.62 -9.59
CA LEU A 96 21.42 23.97 -9.62
C LEU A 96 22.34 24.71 -10.59
N ASP A 97 22.01 24.64 -11.89
CA ASP A 97 22.55 25.57 -12.87
C ASP A 97 22.25 26.98 -12.38
N GLY A 98 23.31 27.63 -11.92
CA GLY A 98 23.29 29.02 -11.53
C GLY A 98 22.99 29.86 -12.76
N GLN A 99 21.85 30.54 -12.74
CA GLN A 99 21.60 31.70 -13.57
C GLN A 99 21.00 32.82 -12.71
N LEU A 100 21.87 33.72 -12.25
CA LEU A 100 21.76 35.18 -12.40
C LEU A 100 23.07 35.85 -11.96
#